data_AF-A0AAV7K1N2-F1
#
_entry.id   AF-A0AAV7K1N2-F1
#
_cell.length_a   1.000
_cell.length_b   1.000
_cell.length_c   1.000
_cell.angle_alpha   90.00
_cell.angle_beta   90.00
_cell.angle_gamma   90.00
#
_symmetry.space_group_name_H-M   'P 1'
#
loop_
_entity.id
_entity.type
_entity.pdbx_description
1 polymer ?
#
loop_
_entity_poly.entity_id
_entity_poly.type
_entity_poly.pdbx_seq_one_letter_code
_entity_poly.pdbx_strand_id
1 'polypeptide(L)'
;MIKQFPRSKRQRSPETAIQSPKSKSSNYNSNNKLNQSPKKIRMSQSSTSAPNGMIGSSKTPTGPRKITIKKLRSISNQSIPDNYMDEVWVRLEETLHAIYEERPVPYSRNQLYREVENLCVNQMGPQLYEKIEPILNDVITDSFVKHFNIETVANKGFLKQLESCWNTNYEQLILITSIFGYLHCTIQASGKDSLWELGLKIFKENLKPVDDTKPKFLDRTITLLLLEIENERFELFVSFYITFQQTFPWCSVLIS
;
A
#
# COMPACT_ATOMS: atom_id res chain seq x y z
N MET A 1 29.96 -7.64 21.39
CA MET A 1 28.98 -7.47 22.49
C MET A 1 28.11 -6.27 22.18
N ILE A 2 26.96 -6.48 21.57
CA ILE A 2 26.00 -5.42 21.19
C ILE A 2 24.94 -5.37 22.27
N LYS A 3 24.91 -4.29 23.07
CA LYS A 3 23.86 -4.07 24.07
C LYS A 3 22.61 -3.55 23.35
N GLN A 4 21.56 -4.36 23.33
CA GLN A 4 20.22 -3.97 22.91
C GLN A 4 19.64 -2.96 23.90
N PHE A 5 19.15 -1.82 23.41
CA PHE A 5 18.29 -0.92 24.17
C PHE A 5 16.86 -1.48 24.20
N PRO A 6 16.18 -1.51 25.36
CA PRO A 6 14.82 -2.02 25.45
C PRO A 6 13.80 -1.04 24.86
N ARG A 7 12.92 -1.56 23.97
CA ARG A 7 11.76 -0.86 23.42
C ARG A 7 10.79 -0.47 24.54
N SER A 8 10.52 0.82 24.68
CA SER A 8 9.50 1.35 25.59
C SER A 8 8.10 0.86 25.18
N LYS A 9 7.37 0.27 26.13
CA LYS A 9 5.96 -0.12 25.96
C LYS A 9 5.10 1.15 26.01
N ARG A 10 4.49 1.51 24.87
CA ARG A 10 3.41 2.51 24.80
C ARG A 10 2.25 2.05 25.70
N GLN A 11 2.00 2.78 26.79
CA GLN A 11 0.80 2.62 27.60
C GLN A 11 -0.42 3.08 26.80
N ARG A 12 -1.47 2.25 26.75
CA ARG A 12 -2.81 2.64 26.31
C ARG A 12 -3.53 3.28 27.50
N SER A 13 -4.03 4.50 27.30
CA SER A 13 -5.02 5.14 28.17
C SER A 13 -6.42 4.55 27.91
N PRO A 14 -7.35 4.59 28.89
CA PRO A 14 -8.56 3.75 28.89
C PRO A 14 -9.71 4.31 28.03
N GLU A 15 -10.35 3.43 27.26
CA GLU A 15 -11.62 3.67 26.56
C GLU A 15 -12.77 3.86 27.55
N THR A 16 -13.52 4.95 27.39
CA THR A 16 -14.76 5.20 28.12
C THR A 16 -15.92 4.59 27.32
N ALA A 17 -16.65 3.68 27.96
CA ALA A 17 -17.82 3.00 27.40
C ALA A 17 -18.99 3.96 27.18
N ILE A 18 -19.60 3.92 25.99
CA ILE A 18 -20.94 4.47 25.75
C ILE A 18 -21.81 3.37 25.12
N GLN A 19 -22.93 3.09 25.78
CA GLN A 19 -23.90 2.06 25.47
C GLN A 19 -24.78 2.40 24.26
N SER A 20 -25.24 1.35 23.60
CA SER A 20 -26.20 1.31 22.47
C SER A 20 -27.63 1.72 22.86
N PRO A 21 -28.46 2.08 21.87
CA PRO A 21 -29.87 1.70 21.89
C PRO A 21 -30.31 0.88 20.65
N LYS A 22 -31.27 0.00 20.89
CA LYS A 22 -31.86 -0.98 19.96
C LYS A 22 -32.89 -0.39 18.98
N SER A 23 -32.89 -0.96 17.78
CA SER A 23 -34.02 -1.33 16.89
C SER A 23 -35.01 -0.27 16.39
N LYS A 24 -35.18 -0.22 15.06
CA LYS A 24 -36.46 -0.51 14.38
C LYS A 24 -36.25 -0.83 12.89
N SER A 25 -36.74 -2.00 12.50
CA SER A 25 -36.91 -2.50 11.14
C SER A 25 -38.06 -1.74 10.44
N SER A 26 -37.91 -1.46 9.15
CA SER A 26 -39.02 -1.11 8.27
C SER A 26 -38.88 -1.84 6.93
N ASN A 27 -39.87 -2.68 6.66
CA ASN A 27 -40.14 -3.38 5.41
C ASN A 27 -40.41 -2.39 4.26
N TYR A 28 -39.97 -2.70 3.05
CA TYR A 28 -40.86 -2.67 1.89
C TYR A 28 -40.56 -3.84 0.94
N ASN A 29 -41.64 -4.52 0.62
CA ASN A 29 -41.76 -5.70 -0.24
C ASN A 29 -42.03 -5.22 -1.68
N SER A 30 -41.52 -5.94 -2.68
CA SER A 30 -42.15 -5.98 -4.01
C SER A 30 -41.93 -7.35 -4.65
N ASN A 31 -43.07 -8.00 -4.86
CA ASN A 31 -43.23 -9.30 -5.50
C ASN A 31 -42.93 -9.21 -7.01
N ASN A 32 -42.45 -10.30 -7.60
CA ASN A 32 -43.26 -10.92 -8.65
C ASN A 32 -43.01 -12.43 -8.81
N LYS A 33 -44.14 -13.12 -8.86
CA LYS A 33 -44.37 -14.56 -9.02
C LYS A 33 -43.81 -15.09 -10.33
N LEU A 34 -43.35 -16.33 -10.31
CA LEU A 34 -43.73 -17.35 -11.27
C LEU A 34 -43.80 -18.71 -10.56
N ASN A 35 -45.03 -19.12 -10.28
CA ASN A 35 -45.41 -20.48 -9.90
C ASN A 35 -45.22 -21.40 -11.10
N GLN A 36 -44.82 -22.66 -10.88
CA GLN A 36 -45.72 -23.82 -11.00
C GLN A 36 -44.96 -25.14 -10.79
N SER A 37 -45.32 -25.84 -9.72
CA SER A 37 -45.20 -27.29 -9.61
C SER A 37 -46.60 -27.89 -9.83
N PRO A 38 -46.71 -29.13 -10.32
CA PRO A 38 -47.81 -29.96 -9.88
C PRO A 38 -47.37 -31.34 -9.33
N LYS A 39 -47.92 -31.61 -8.15
CA LYS A 39 -48.60 -32.84 -7.71
C LYS A 39 -47.79 -34.07 -7.25
N LYS A 40 -47.90 -34.29 -5.93
CA LYS A 40 -47.82 -35.58 -5.21
C LYS A 40 -48.80 -36.61 -5.80
N ILE A 41 -48.34 -37.85 -5.97
CA ILE A 41 -49.18 -39.05 -6.03
C ILE A 41 -48.70 -40.05 -4.96
N ARG A 42 -49.70 -40.69 -4.35
CA ARG A 42 -49.71 -41.50 -3.11
C ARG A 42 -49.35 -42.96 -3.37
N MET A 43 -48.73 -43.60 -2.37
CA MET A 43 -48.38 -45.03 -2.33
C MET A 43 -49.61 -45.95 -2.24
N SER A 44 -49.48 -47.15 -2.82
CA SER A 44 -50.22 -48.36 -2.45
C SER A 44 -49.30 -49.59 -2.47
N GLN A 45 -49.39 -50.39 -1.41
CA GLN A 45 -48.87 -51.75 -1.17
C GLN A 45 -49.53 -52.75 -2.15
N SER A 46 -49.16 -54.01 -2.42
CA SER A 46 -48.20 -55.05 -1.97
C SER A 46 -48.32 -56.18 -3.02
N SER A 47 -47.25 -56.82 -3.50
CA SER A 47 -46.70 -58.14 -3.09
C SER A 47 -46.75 -59.11 -4.28
N THR A 48 -45.61 -59.72 -4.64
CA THR A 48 -45.47 -61.17 -4.93
C THR A 48 -44.02 -61.54 -5.28
N SER A 49 -43.50 -62.51 -4.51
CA SER A 49 -42.52 -63.55 -4.86
C SER A 49 -41.06 -63.19 -5.17
N ALA A 50 -40.17 -63.54 -4.24
CA ALA A 50 -38.81 -64.03 -4.52
C ALA A 50 -38.87 -65.51 -5.00
N PRO A 51 -37.83 -66.16 -5.58
CA PRO A 51 -36.49 -66.23 -4.97
C PRO A 51 -35.26 -66.29 -5.90
N ASN A 52 -34.10 -66.12 -5.25
CA ASN A 52 -32.74 -66.59 -5.54
C ASN A 52 -31.89 -65.96 -6.66
N GLY A 53 -30.72 -65.43 -6.25
CA GLY A 53 -29.63 -65.12 -7.15
C GLY A 53 -28.46 -64.30 -6.58
N MET A 54 -27.67 -64.93 -5.70
CA MET A 54 -26.23 -64.70 -5.51
C MET A 54 -25.72 -63.40 -4.83
N ILE A 55 -24.99 -63.68 -3.75
CA ILE A 55 -24.07 -62.84 -2.99
C ILE A 55 -23.03 -62.21 -3.94
N GLY A 56 -23.05 -60.87 -4.04
CA GLY A 56 -22.06 -60.08 -4.75
C GLY A 56 -21.50 -59.00 -3.82
N SER A 57 -20.29 -59.25 -3.35
CA SER A 57 -19.56 -58.50 -2.33
C SER A 57 -19.58 -56.98 -2.51
N SER A 58 -19.75 -56.28 -1.38
CA SER A 58 -19.51 -54.85 -1.23
C SER A 58 -18.12 -54.46 -1.75
N LYS A 59 -18.07 -53.52 -2.69
CA LYS A 59 -16.90 -52.67 -2.90
C LYS A 59 -17.36 -51.23 -3.00
N THR A 60 -17.54 -50.60 -1.85
CA THR A 60 -17.40 -49.14 -1.75
C THR A 60 -15.96 -48.81 -2.16
N PRO A 61 -15.72 -47.96 -3.17
CA PRO A 61 -14.36 -47.60 -3.55
C PRO A 61 -13.81 -46.61 -2.52
N THR A 62 -13.17 -47.15 -1.48
CA THR A 62 -12.27 -46.44 -0.57
C THR A 62 -10.91 -46.29 -1.25
N GLY A 63 -10.79 -45.25 -2.08
CA GLY A 63 -9.54 -44.82 -2.68
C GLY A 63 -9.72 -43.45 -3.33
N PRO A 64 -8.69 -42.58 -3.36
CA PRO A 64 -8.82 -41.26 -3.96
C PRO A 64 -9.23 -41.40 -5.43
N ARG A 65 -10.40 -40.86 -5.78
CA ARG A 65 -10.93 -40.93 -7.15
C ARG A 65 -10.12 -39.96 -8.01
N LYS A 66 -9.27 -40.50 -8.88
CA LYS A 66 -8.51 -39.73 -9.88
C LYS A 66 -9.47 -39.02 -10.83
N ILE A 67 -9.66 -37.72 -10.64
CA ILE A 67 -10.43 -36.88 -11.57
C ILE A 67 -9.57 -36.71 -12.83
N THR A 68 -9.94 -37.41 -13.89
CA THR A 68 -9.29 -37.24 -15.20
C THR A 68 -10.08 -36.20 -15.97
N ILE A 69 -9.55 -34.98 -16.08
CA ILE A 69 -10.18 -33.90 -16.83
C ILE A 69 -10.02 -34.21 -18.33
N LYS A 70 -11.04 -34.82 -18.95
CA LYS A 70 -11.09 -35.04 -20.40
C LYS A 70 -11.51 -33.73 -21.08
N LYS A 71 -10.66 -33.22 -21.97
CA LYS A 71 -10.69 -31.88 -22.58
C LYS A 71 -10.45 -30.74 -21.59
N LEU A 72 -9.28 -30.75 -20.94
CA LEU A 72 -8.59 -29.46 -20.79
C LEU A 72 -8.26 -29.01 -22.22
N ARG A 73 -9.08 -28.12 -22.78
CA ARG A 73 -8.58 -27.26 -23.85
C ARG A 73 -7.34 -26.64 -23.23
N SER A 74 -6.15 -26.92 -23.75
CA SER A 74 -4.91 -26.44 -23.19
C SER A 74 -5.01 -24.91 -23.17
N ILE A 75 -5.32 -24.34 -22.00
CA ILE A 75 -5.33 -22.88 -21.78
C ILE A 75 -3.92 -22.32 -22.05
N SER A 76 -2.92 -23.19 -22.13
CA SER A 76 -1.59 -22.90 -22.67
C SER A 76 -1.59 -22.31 -24.10
N ASN A 77 -2.69 -22.42 -24.86
CA ASN A 77 -2.81 -21.87 -26.22
C ASN A 77 -3.91 -20.80 -26.37
N GLN A 78 -4.38 -20.18 -25.27
CA GLN A 78 -4.93 -18.83 -25.41
C GLN A 78 -3.73 -17.88 -25.37
N SER A 79 -3.07 -17.72 -26.51
CA SER A 79 -2.03 -16.70 -26.68
C SER A 79 -2.63 -15.38 -26.23
N ILE A 80 -2.01 -14.75 -25.24
CA ILE A 80 -2.34 -13.37 -24.91
C ILE A 80 -2.17 -12.56 -26.21
N PRO A 81 -3.13 -11.68 -26.56
CA PRO A 81 -2.97 -10.81 -27.71
C PRO A 81 -1.64 -10.05 -27.60
N ASP A 82 -0.89 -9.93 -28.70
CA ASP A 82 0.40 -9.24 -28.69
C ASP A 82 0.31 -7.80 -28.14
N ASN A 83 -0.86 -7.16 -28.29
CA ASN A 83 -1.14 -5.80 -27.80
C ASN A 83 -1.52 -5.71 -26.32
N TYR A 84 -1.68 -6.83 -25.60
CA TYR A 84 -2.18 -6.80 -24.21
C TYR A 84 -1.27 -6.01 -23.27
N MET A 85 0.05 -6.13 -23.44
CA MET A 85 1.00 -5.37 -22.64
C MET A 85 0.85 -3.87 -22.87
N ASP A 86 0.72 -3.44 -24.12
CA ASP A 86 0.63 -2.00 -24.42
C ASP A 86 -0.70 -1.41 -23.91
N GLU A 87 -1.81 -2.14 -24.00
CA GLU A 87 -3.09 -1.72 -23.44
C GLU A 87 -3.06 -1.60 -21.91
N VAL A 88 -2.44 -2.56 -21.22
CA VAL A 88 -2.26 -2.51 -19.77
C VAL A 88 -1.28 -1.41 -19.39
N TRP A 89 -0.20 -1.26 -20.16
CA TRP A 89 0.84 -0.27 -19.92
C TRP A 89 0.27 1.15 -19.87
N VAL A 90 -0.59 1.52 -20.82
CA VAL A 90 -1.22 2.85 -20.84
C VAL A 90 -1.94 3.17 -19.52
N ARG A 91 -2.64 2.19 -18.94
CA ARG A 91 -3.35 2.37 -17.66
C ARG A 91 -2.39 2.46 -16.47
N LEU A 92 -1.30 1.68 -16.49
CA LEU A 92 -0.28 1.69 -15.45
C LEU A 92 0.50 3.00 -15.46
N GLU A 93 0.89 3.47 -16.64
CA GLU A 93 1.57 4.76 -16.85
C GLU A 93 0.68 5.93 -16.38
N GLU A 94 -0.58 5.97 -16.82
CA GLU A 94 -1.55 6.98 -16.35
C GLU A 94 -1.70 6.97 -14.83
N THR A 95 -1.67 5.78 -14.21
CA THR A 95 -1.73 5.65 -12.75
C THR A 95 -0.49 6.21 -12.07
N LEU A 96 0.71 5.96 -12.59
CA LEU A 96 1.95 6.50 -12.01
C LEU A 96 1.94 8.03 -12.01
N HIS A 97 1.55 8.63 -13.14
CA HIS A 97 1.37 10.08 -13.26
C HIS A 97 0.29 10.60 -12.30
N ALA A 98 -0.88 9.97 -12.27
CA ALA A 98 -1.97 10.41 -11.39
C ALA A 98 -1.58 10.40 -9.90
N ILE A 99 -0.80 9.41 -9.46
CA ILE A 99 -0.33 9.31 -8.07
C ILE A 99 0.59 10.49 -7.72
N TYR A 100 1.58 10.77 -8.56
CA TYR A 100 2.56 11.84 -8.28
C TYR A 100 2.03 13.25 -8.55
N GLU A 101 1.04 13.39 -9.42
CA GLU A 101 0.32 14.65 -9.66
C GLU A 101 -0.80 14.92 -8.64
N GLU A 102 -1.00 14.03 -7.66
CA GLU A 102 -2.07 14.10 -6.65
C GLU A 102 -3.48 14.12 -7.27
N ARG A 103 -3.64 13.48 -8.43
CA ARG A 103 -4.92 13.32 -9.13
C ARG A 103 -5.64 12.04 -8.70
N PRO A 104 -6.98 12.00 -8.76
CA PRO A 104 -7.71 10.77 -8.52
C PRO A 104 -7.34 9.72 -9.58
N VAL A 105 -6.94 8.53 -9.13
CA VAL A 105 -6.67 7.39 -10.00
C VAL A 105 -8.01 6.83 -10.52
N PRO A 106 -8.23 6.74 -11.84
CA PRO A 106 -9.51 6.31 -12.40
C PRO A 106 -9.76 4.79 -12.27
N TYR A 107 -8.74 4.03 -11.89
CA TYR A 107 -8.78 2.57 -11.79
C TYR A 107 -8.75 2.09 -10.33
N SER A 108 -9.35 0.92 -10.07
CA SER A 108 -9.24 0.28 -8.76
C SER A 108 -7.86 -0.33 -8.55
N ARG A 109 -7.27 -0.16 -7.36
CA ARG A 109 -5.99 -0.80 -6.99
C ARG A 109 -5.99 -2.31 -7.23
N ASN A 110 -7.10 -3.00 -6.92
CA ASN A 110 -7.19 -4.45 -7.12
C ASN A 110 -7.19 -4.83 -8.60
N GLN A 111 -7.76 -3.99 -9.47
CA GLN A 111 -7.72 -4.19 -10.90
C GLN A 111 -6.28 -4.06 -11.40
N LEU A 112 -5.60 -2.96 -11.04
CA LEU A 112 -4.22 -2.70 -11.44
C LEU A 112 -3.26 -3.81 -10.95
N TYR A 113 -3.41 -4.26 -9.71
CA TYR A 113 -2.61 -5.36 -9.16
C TYR A 113 -2.76 -6.66 -9.98
N ARG A 114 -4.00 -7.00 -10.38
CA ARG A 114 -4.25 -8.19 -11.22
C ARG A 114 -3.68 -8.04 -12.62
N GLU A 115 -3.74 -6.85 -13.20
CA GLU A 115 -3.14 -6.57 -14.50
C GLU A 115 -1.61 -6.74 -14.45
N VAL A 116 -0.95 -6.23 -13.40
CA VAL A 116 0.50 -6.44 -13.17
C VAL A 116 0.81 -7.92 -12.94
N GLU A 117 0.02 -8.63 -12.14
CA GLU A 117 0.16 -10.07 -11.91
C GLU A 117 0.10 -10.85 -13.23
N ASN A 118 -0.89 -10.58 -14.08
CA ASN A 118 -1.04 -11.23 -15.37
C ASN A 118 0.18 -11.00 -16.28
N LEU A 119 0.69 -9.76 -16.37
CA LEU A 119 1.89 -9.46 -17.14
C LEU A 119 3.11 -10.25 -16.63
N CYS A 120 3.26 -10.34 -15.31
CA CYS A 120 4.38 -11.03 -14.68
C CYS A 120 4.31 -12.55 -14.88
N VAL A 121 3.12 -13.16 -14.74
CA VAL A 121 2.89 -14.59 -15.01
C VAL A 121 3.23 -14.94 -16.46
N ASN A 122 3.00 -14.02 -17.39
CA ASN A 122 3.32 -14.16 -18.81
C ASN A 122 4.77 -13.81 -19.17
N GLN A 123 5.67 -13.71 -18.17
CA GLN A 123 7.10 -13.43 -18.35
C GLN A 123 7.41 -12.02 -18.92
N MET A 124 6.45 -11.11 -18.89
CA MET A 124 6.62 -9.72 -19.35
C MET A 124 7.11 -8.77 -18.24
N GLY A 125 7.37 -9.28 -17.03
CA GLY A 125 7.83 -8.51 -15.87
C GLY A 125 9.10 -7.69 -16.13
N PRO A 126 10.18 -8.26 -16.71
CA PRO A 126 11.40 -7.49 -16.99
C PRO A 126 11.19 -6.31 -17.93
N GLN A 127 10.39 -6.49 -18.98
CA GLN A 127 10.02 -5.43 -19.93
C GLN A 127 9.16 -4.36 -19.25
N LEU A 128 8.23 -4.76 -18.39
CA LEU A 128 7.42 -3.84 -17.60
C LEU A 128 8.30 -2.97 -16.69
N TYR A 129 9.29 -3.57 -16.01
CA TYR A 129 10.21 -2.81 -15.16
C TYR A 129 11.00 -1.77 -15.96
N GLU A 130 11.50 -2.14 -17.14
CA GLU A 130 12.25 -1.22 -18.02
C GLU A 130 11.40 -0.03 -18.51
N LYS A 131 10.08 -0.22 -18.66
CA LYS A 131 9.16 0.89 -18.93
C LYS A 131 8.89 1.75 -17.69
N ILE A 132 8.78 1.14 -16.49
CA ILE A 132 8.48 1.88 -15.24
C ILE A 132 9.67 2.73 -14.79
N GLU A 133 10.89 2.25 -14.92
CA GLU A 133 12.09 2.93 -14.41
C GLU A 133 12.25 4.39 -14.86
N PRO A 134 12.18 4.72 -16.18
CA PRO A 134 12.26 6.11 -16.62
C PRO A 134 11.06 6.95 -16.17
N ILE A 135 9.84 6.40 -16.24
CA ILE A 135 8.64 7.12 -15.82
C ILE A 135 8.70 7.46 -14.33
N LEU A 136 9.14 6.51 -13.49
CA LEU A 136 9.27 6.72 -12.06
C LEU A 136 10.32 7.80 -11.74
N ASN A 137 11.40 7.86 -12.52
CA ASN A 137 12.41 8.91 -12.41
C ASN A 137 11.81 10.30 -12.70
N ASP A 138 11.11 10.43 -13.82
CA ASP A 138 10.51 11.69 -14.23
C ASP A 138 9.47 12.19 -13.22
N VAL A 139 8.51 11.35 -12.84
CA VAL A 139 7.43 11.78 -11.92
C VAL A 139 7.92 12.13 -10.50
N ILE A 140 8.94 11.42 -9.99
CA ILE A 140 9.54 11.74 -8.68
C ILE A 140 10.29 13.05 -8.76
N THR A 141 11.04 13.27 -9.84
CA THR A 141 11.84 14.48 -10.03
C THR A 141 10.94 15.70 -10.21
N ASP A 142 9.89 15.59 -11.01
CA ASP A 142 8.91 16.67 -11.19
C ASP A 142 8.17 17.00 -9.89
N SER A 143 7.74 15.98 -9.13
CA SER A 143 7.12 16.17 -7.82
C SER A 143 8.10 16.83 -6.84
N PHE A 144 9.36 16.39 -6.81
CA PHE A 144 10.39 16.98 -5.96
C PHE A 144 10.57 18.47 -6.26
N VAL A 145 10.77 18.84 -7.53
CA VAL A 145 10.96 20.24 -7.94
C VAL A 145 9.74 21.10 -7.61
N LYS A 146 8.53 20.55 -7.77
CA LYS A 146 7.27 21.22 -7.45
C LYS A 146 7.10 21.50 -5.95
N HIS A 147 7.46 20.55 -5.11
CA HIS A 147 7.20 20.62 -3.66
C HIS A 147 8.40 21.15 -2.85
N PHE A 148 9.62 21.03 -3.37
CA PHE A 148 10.83 21.39 -2.66
C PHE A 148 11.97 21.80 -3.60
N ASN A 149 12.35 23.09 -3.53
CA ASN A 149 13.48 23.61 -4.27
C ASN A 149 14.61 23.97 -3.32
N ILE A 150 15.68 23.16 -3.33
CA ILE A 150 16.84 23.32 -2.44
C ILE A 150 17.42 24.74 -2.50
N GLU A 151 17.38 25.38 -3.67
CA GLU A 151 18.09 26.63 -3.92
C GLU A 151 17.30 27.85 -3.47
N THR A 152 15.98 27.83 -3.64
CA THR A 152 15.11 28.98 -3.39
C THR A 152 14.49 28.97 -2.00
N VAL A 153 14.38 27.79 -1.37
CA VAL A 153 13.74 27.68 -0.06
C VAL A 153 14.57 28.41 0.98
N ALA A 154 13.94 29.31 1.74
CA ALA A 154 14.59 30.06 2.81
C ALA A 154 14.95 29.14 3.99
N ASN A 155 15.98 29.50 4.77
CA ASN A 155 16.37 28.76 5.96
C ASN A 155 15.21 28.53 6.94
N LYS A 156 14.36 29.56 7.12
CA LYS A 156 13.14 29.45 7.90
C LYS A 156 12.10 28.65 7.12
N GLY A 157 11.71 27.50 7.67
CA GLY A 157 10.72 26.61 7.04
C GLY A 157 11.32 25.53 6.12
N PHE A 158 12.62 25.56 5.86
CA PHE A 158 13.32 24.55 5.06
C PHE A 158 13.05 23.13 5.56
N LEU A 159 13.26 22.86 6.85
CA LEU A 159 13.08 21.53 7.43
C LEU A 159 11.63 21.03 7.34
N LYS A 160 10.65 21.93 7.52
CA LYS A 160 9.22 21.61 7.42
C LYS A 160 8.81 21.29 5.99
N GLN A 161 9.32 22.05 5.01
CA GLN A 161 9.04 21.78 3.60
C GLN A 161 9.73 20.49 3.13
N LEU A 162 10.96 20.24 3.59
CA LEU A 162 11.66 18.98 3.35
C LEU A 162 10.89 17.79 3.93
N GLU A 163 10.43 17.88 5.18
CA GLU A 163 9.59 16.85 5.81
C GLU A 163 8.30 16.61 5.04
N SER A 164 7.60 17.69 4.65
CA SER A 164 6.37 17.59 3.86
C SER A 164 6.61 16.92 2.50
N CYS A 165 7.67 17.29 1.79
CA CYS A 165 8.05 16.69 0.52
C CYS A 165 8.42 15.22 0.68
N TRP A 166 9.20 14.87 1.70
CA TRP A 166 9.54 13.49 2.04
C TRP A 166 8.28 12.65 2.32
N ASN A 167 7.37 13.13 3.16
CA ASN A 167 6.15 12.42 3.51
C ASN A 167 5.25 12.19 2.28
N THR A 168 5.13 13.19 1.42
CA THR A 168 4.36 13.09 0.17
C THR A 168 4.94 12.00 -0.74
N ASN A 169 6.25 12.05 -1.00
CA ASN A 169 6.93 11.03 -1.79
C ASN A 169 6.83 9.63 -1.15
N TYR A 170 6.96 9.54 0.17
CA TYR A 170 6.85 8.28 0.92
C TYR A 170 5.47 7.64 0.78
N GLU A 171 4.39 8.41 0.92
CA GLU A 171 3.02 7.92 0.76
C GLU A 171 2.73 7.48 -0.69
N GLN A 172 3.18 8.26 -1.67
CA GLN A 172 3.07 7.94 -3.09
C GLN A 172 3.82 6.63 -3.42
N LEU A 173 5.02 6.45 -2.88
CA LEU A 173 5.84 5.26 -3.09
C LEU A 173 5.24 4.02 -2.42
N ILE A 174 4.61 4.15 -1.24
CA ILE A 174 3.82 3.07 -0.63
C ILE A 174 2.68 2.65 -1.57
N LEU A 175 1.97 3.61 -2.17
CA LEU A 175 0.86 3.29 -3.06
C LEU A 175 1.33 2.55 -4.31
N ILE A 176 2.42 3.02 -4.94
CA ILE A 176 3.02 2.36 -6.11
C ILE A 176 3.47 0.95 -5.76
N THR A 177 4.21 0.77 -4.67
CA THR A 177 4.66 -0.57 -4.24
C THR A 177 3.50 -1.50 -3.91
N SER A 178 2.36 -0.97 -3.45
CA SER A 178 1.15 -1.76 -3.24
C SER A 178 0.48 -2.22 -4.55
N ILE A 179 0.59 -1.44 -5.64
CA ILE A 179 0.05 -1.79 -6.97
C ILE A 179 0.98 -2.77 -7.67
N PHE A 180 2.29 -2.48 -7.67
CA PHE A 180 3.31 -3.23 -8.39
C PHE A 180 3.98 -4.32 -7.54
N GLY A 181 3.38 -4.69 -6.40
CA GLY A 181 3.98 -5.64 -5.46
C GLY A 181 4.29 -7.01 -6.06
N TYR A 182 3.53 -7.45 -7.08
CA TYR A 182 3.82 -8.72 -7.77
C TYR A 182 5.10 -8.64 -8.62
N LEU A 183 5.34 -7.49 -9.27
CA LEU A 183 6.54 -7.25 -10.07
C LEU A 183 7.80 -7.43 -9.23
N HIS A 184 7.79 -6.93 -8.00
CA HIS A 184 8.91 -7.04 -7.05
C HIS A 184 9.38 -8.50 -6.86
N CYS A 185 8.46 -9.43 -6.64
CA CYS A 185 8.79 -10.85 -6.47
C CYS A 185 9.40 -11.47 -7.74
N THR A 186 9.01 -11.00 -8.91
CA THR A 186 9.51 -11.54 -10.19
C THR A 186 10.89 -11.01 -10.57
N ILE A 187 11.22 -9.78 -10.20
CA ILE A 187 12.52 -9.17 -10.52
C ILE A 187 13.60 -9.45 -9.48
N GLN A 188 13.25 -10.00 -8.31
CA GLN A 188 14.20 -10.21 -7.21
C GLN A 188 15.40 -11.10 -7.61
N ALA A 189 15.20 -12.07 -8.50
CA ALA A 189 16.27 -12.93 -9.01
C ALA A 189 17.16 -12.26 -10.07
N SER A 190 16.74 -11.11 -10.62
CA SER A 190 17.45 -10.39 -11.68
C SER A 190 18.51 -9.40 -11.15
N GLY A 191 18.57 -9.17 -9.84
CA GLY A 191 19.50 -8.22 -9.23
C GLY A 191 19.16 -6.74 -9.46
N LYS A 192 17.99 -6.44 -10.03
CA LYS A 192 17.45 -5.07 -10.15
C LYS A 192 16.93 -4.58 -8.80
N ASP A 193 17.06 -3.27 -8.56
CA ASP A 193 16.51 -2.60 -7.37
C ASP A 193 14.98 -2.82 -7.31
N SER A 194 14.43 -2.94 -6.11
CA SER A 194 12.97 -2.87 -5.96
C SER A 194 12.45 -1.48 -6.34
N LEU A 195 11.18 -1.35 -6.74
CA LEU A 195 10.59 -0.02 -7.01
C LEU A 195 10.68 0.91 -5.79
N TRP A 196 10.66 0.34 -4.59
CA TRP A 196 10.92 1.07 -3.35
C TRP A 196 12.35 1.65 -3.31
N GLU A 197 13.36 0.80 -3.51
CA GLU A 197 14.77 1.21 -3.50
C GLU A 197 15.07 2.18 -4.63
N LEU A 198 14.53 1.94 -5.83
CA LEU A 198 14.63 2.84 -6.97
C LEU A 198 14.05 4.22 -6.64
N GLY A 199 12.83 4.29 -6.11
CA GLY A 199 12.20 5.56 -5.73
C GLY A 199 12.99 6.32 -4.66
N LEU A 200 13.51 5.62 -3.66
CA LEU A 200 14.38 6.22 -2.64
C LEU A 200 15.71 6.73 -3.21
N LYS A 201 16.29 5.99 -4.16
CA LYS A 201 17.52 6.37 -4.85
C LYS A 201 17.30 7.64 -5.67
N ILE A 202 16.23 7.70 -6.47
CA ILE A 202 15.87 8.89 -7.26
C ILE A 202 15.67 10.09 -6.32
N PHE A 203 14.88 9.94 -5.25
CA PHE A 203 14.67 11.01 -4.28
C PHE A 203 16.01 11.51 -3.69
N LYS A 204 16.91 10.59 -3.33
CA LYS A 204 18.24 10.93 -2.80
C LYS A 204 19.13 11.63 -3.82
N GLU A 205 19.06 11.24 -5.09
CA GLU A 205 19.78 11.93 -6.17
C GLU A 205 19.28 13.38 -6.32
N ASN A 206 17.97 13.59 -6.24
CA ASN A 206 17.37 14.94 -6.30
C ASN A 206 17.74 15.83 -5.09
N LEU A 207 18.21 15.26 -3.98
CA LEU A 207 18.75 16.02 -2.84
C LEU A 207 20.16 16.57 -3.09
N LYS A 208 20.88 16.07 -4.10
CA LYS A 208 22.23 16.55 -4.40
C LYS A 208 22.14 17.93 -5.07
N PRO A 209 22.92 18.92 -4.61
CA PRO A 209 22.96 20.21 -5.30
C PRO A 209 23.51 20.02 -6.72
N VAL A 210 22.93 20.74 -7.68
CA VAL A 210 23.35 20.73 -9.10
C VAL A 210 24.72 21.38 -9.28
N ASP A 211 25.11 22.25 -8.35
CA ASP A 211 26.35 23.03 -8.39
C ASP A 211 27.15 22.83 -7.10
N ASP A 212 28.43 22.49 -7.25
CA ASP A 212 29.41 22.33 -6.16
C ASP A 212 29.66 23.65 -5.39
N THR A 213 29.25 24.79 -5.93
CA THR A 213 29.35 26.09 -5.24
C THR A 213 28.31 26.30 -4.12
N LYS A 214 27.24 25.50 -4.09
CA LYS A 214 26.18 25.62 -3.07
C LYS A 214 26.54 24.78 -1.84
N PRO A 215 26.16 25.24 -0.62
CA PRO A 215 26.38 24.45 0.58
C PRO A 215 25.75 23.08 0.39
N LYS A 216 26.51 22.03 0.70
CA LYS A 216 26.03 20.66 0.59
C LYS A 216 24.71 20.56 1.34
N PHE A 217 23.68 19.97 0.72
CA PHE A 217 22.36 19.80 1.31
C PHE A 217 22.43 19.29 2.77
N LEU A 218 23.36 18.36 3.03
CA LEU A 218 23.64 17.81 4.36
C LEU A 218 24.13 18.89 5.35
N ASP A 219 25.13 19.69 4.98
CA ASP A 219 25.69 20.72 5.86
C ASP A 219 24.62 21.74 6.23
N ARG A 220 23.85 22.19 5.22
CA ARG A 220 22.72 23.10 5.43
C ARG A 220 21.67 22.50 6.38
N THR A 221 21.29 21.25 6.15
CA THR A 221 20.29 20.56 6.98
C THR A 221 20.77 20.41 8.42
N ILE A 222 22.04 20.05 8.63
CA ILE A 222 22.65 19.93 9.96
C ILE A 222 22.65 21.28 10.67
N THR A 223 23.09 22.36 10.00
CA THR A 223 23.09 23.72 10.58
C THR A 223 21.69 24.14 11.01
N LEU A 224 20.68 23.88 10.18
CA LEU A 224 19.30 24.25 10.50
C LEU A 224 18.71 23.41 11.64
N LEU A 225 19.04 22.12 11.72
CA LEU A 225 18.63 21.27 12.84
C LEU A 225 19.24 21.74 14.16
N LEU A 226 20.54 22.09 14.17
CA LEU A 226 21.21 22.62 15.35
C LEU A 226 20.57 23.95 15.79
N LEU A 227 20.28 24.84 14.84
CA LEU A 227 19.61 26.10 15.12
C LEU A 227 18.21 25.89 15.73
N GLU A 228 17.43 24.96 15.20
CA GLU A 228 16.09 24.67 15.74
C GLU A 228 16.17 24.11 17.17
N ILE A 229 17.13 23.22 17.44
CA ILE A 229 17.38 22.68 18.80
C ILE A 229 17.78 23.80 19.76
N GLU A 230 18.66 24.72 19.35
CA GLU A 230 19.06 25.86 20.18
C GLU A 230 17.88 26.79 20.47
N ASN A 231 17.04 27.07 19.47
CA ASN A 231 15.84 27.88 19.63
C ASN A 231 14.84 27.22 20.61
N GLU A 232 14.54 25.93 20.45
CA GLU A 232 13.66 25.20 21.37
C GLU A 232 14.18 25.25 22.82
N ARG A 233 15.49 25.06 23.01
CA ARG A 233 16.11 25.12 24.34
C ARG A 233 16.06 26.53 24.92
N PHE A 234 16.25 27.56 24.11
CA PHE A 234 16.17 28.95 24.54
C PHE A 234 14.74 29.32 24.90
N GLU A 235 13.73 28.92 24.12
CA GLU A 235 12.31 29.13 24.44
C GLU A 235 11.92 28.45 25.75
N LEU A 236 12.38 27.22 25.99
CA LEU A 236 12.18 26.51 27.26
C LEU A 236 12.84 27.26 28.43
N PHE A 237 14.06 27.77 28.23
CA PHE A 237 14.76 28.55 29.24
C PHE A 237 14.03 29.87 29.56
N VAL A 238 13.56 30.60 28.54
CA VAL A 238 12.79 31.83 28.72
C VAL A 238 11.46 31.55 29.41
N SER A 239 10.74 30.51 29.00
CA SER A 239 9.50 30.08 29.63
C SER A 239 9.71 29.70 31.10
N PHE A 240 10.78 28.94 31.38
CA PHE A 240 11.19 28.60 32.75
C PHE A 240 11.56 29.85 33.55
N TYR A 241 12.35 30.77 32.99
CA TYR A 241 12.78 31.99 33.65
C TYR A 241 11.60 32.92 33.98
N ILE A 242 10.66 33.11 33.04
CA ILE A 242 9.42 33.87 33.27
C ILE A 242 8.59 33.23 34.38
N THR A 243 8.40 31.90 34.32
CA THR A 243 7.66 31.16 35.36
C THR A 243 8.35 31.29 36.72
N PHE A 244 9.68 31.20 36.75
CA PHE A 244 10.48 31.35 37.96
C PHE A 244 10.35 32.76 38.55
N GLN A 245 10.42 33.81 37.73
CA GLN A 245 10.21 35.20 38.17
C GLN A 245 8.79 35.45 38.70
N GLN A 246 7.77 34.88 38.06
CA GLN A 246 6.38 34.97 38.54
C GLN A 246 6.17 34.23 39.87
N THR A 247 6.81 33.06 40.03
CA THR A 247 6.66 32.22 41.22
C THR A 247 7.48 32.75 42.40
N PHE A 248 8.64 33.34 42.13
CA PHE A 248 9.57 33.86 43.15
C PHE A 248 10.00 35.30 42.84
N PRO A 249 9.10 36.30 42.98
CA PRO A 249 9.41 37.69 42.61
C PRO A 249 10.59 38.28 43.39
N TRP A 250 10.77 37.85 44.64
CA TRP A 250 11.86 38.29 45.53
C TRP A 250 13.25 37.88 45.04
N CYS A 251 13.38 36.83 44.23
CA CYS A 251 14.68 36.40 43.70
C CYS A 251 15.31 37.43 42.76
N SER A 252 14.52 38.28 42.11
CA SER A 252 15.04 39.39 41.29
C SER A 252 15.86 40.41 42.09
N VAL A 253 15.55 40.58 43.38
CA VAL A 253 16.23 41.50 44.31
C VAL A 253 17.55 40.92 44.83
N LEU A 254 17.72 39.60 44.81
CA LEU A 254 18.93 38.91 45.29
C LEU A 254 20.00 38.71 44.20
N ILE A 255 19.63 38.84 42.93
CA ILE A 255 20.51 38.57 41.77
C ILE A 255 20.97 39.88 41.09
N SER A 256 20.39 41.04 41.45
CA SER A 256 20.86 42.38 41.05
C SER A 256 22.02 42.85 41.92
#